data_AF-A0A1G1C8W9-F1
#
_entry.id   AF-A0A1G1C8W9-F1
#
_cell.length_a   1.000
_cell.length_b   1.000
_cell.length_c   1.000
_cell.angle_alpha   90.00
_cell.angle_beta   90.00
_cell.angle_gamma   90.00
#
_symmetry.space_group_name_H-M   'P 1'
#
loop_
_entity.id
_entity.type
_entity.pdbx_description
1 polymer ?
#
loop_
_entity_poly.entity_id
_entity_poly.type
_entity_poly.pdbx_seq_one_letter_code
_entity_poly.pdbx_strand_id
1 'polypeptide(L)'
;MNKRITLRKVFLWFCLVLFLFCLVFFSEFIYLYTKKPEILLPKIPLLKSWFYLTTGNLDKSIENLDKSANFFIEKNQTFYPEVIFDSDVSSGLAGVNDTMKSEVANLLKGFLPQAILVSYSSIVSNIYYMMGMIAYENGSNDYAKDFFQTAVYLNPTLSLLHVELANLYLNQGLVDKADEVINYCMRFQSPSQHCREFREANFYPPFLHKPGFLKDDVRNNLFY
;
A
#
# COMPACT_ATOMS: atom_id res chain seq x y z
N MET A 1 18.36 51.48 0.10
CA MET A 1 18.75 50.17 -0.48
C MET A 1 17.53 49.53 -1.10
N ASN A 2 17.34 49.59 -2.42
CA ASN A 2 16.17 48.97 -3.06
C ASN A 2 16.60 48.32 -4.39
N LYS A 3 16.59 46.98 -4.42
CA LYS A 3 17.04 46.17 -5.58
C LYS A 3 16.02 46.34 -6.72
N ARG A 4 16.31 47.21 -7.70
CA ARG A 4 15.61 47.18 -9.00
C ARG A 4 16.00 45.88 -9.72
N ILE A 5 15.14 44.87 -9.62
CA ILE A 5 15.23 43.67 -10.44
C ILE A 5 15.00 44.14 -11.89
N THR A 6 15.97 43.91 -12.78
CA THR A 6 15.86 44.33 -14.18
C THR A 6 14.80 43.50 -14.90
N LEU A 7 14.02 44.11 -15.79
CA LEU A 7 12.95 43.44 -16.57
C LEU A 7 13.45 42.16 -17.26
N ARG A 8 14.71 42.18 -17.72
CA ARG A 8 15.43 41.03 -18.28
C ARG A 8 15.54 39.85 -17.30
N LYS A 9 15.82 40.11 -16.01
CA LYS A 9 15.88 39.06 -14.98
C LYS A 9 14.50 38.47 -14.68
N VAL A 10 13.46 39.28 -14.66
CA VAL A 10 12.07 38.80 -14.48
C VAL A 10 11.66 37.91 -15.66
N PHE A 11 11.95 38.34 -16.88
CA PHE A 11 11.69 37.55 -18.09
C PHE A 11 12.46 36.23 -18.11
N LEU A 12 13.75 36.25 -17.76
CA LEU A 12 14.56 35.03 -17.64
C LEU A 12 13.99 34.06 -16.59
N TRP A 13 13.54 34.58 -15.44
CA TRP A 13 12.89 33.77 -14.41
C TRP A 13 11.58 33.16 -14.89
N PHE A 14 10.76 33.94 -15.58
CA PHE A 14 9.51 33.46 -16.17
C PHE A 14 9.75 32.35 -17.19
N CYS A 15 10.72 32.53 -18.11
CA CYS A 15 11.09 31.50 -19.08
C CYS A 15 11.61 30.23 -18.40
N LEU A 16 12.35 30.36 -17.29
CA LEU A 16 12.87 29.22 -16.55
C LEU A 16 11.77 28.45 -15.82
N VAL A 17 10.81 29.16 -15.21
CA VAL A 17 9.62 28.53 -14.60
C VAL A 17 8.76 27.86 -15.66
N LEU A 18 8.53 28.51 -16.80
CA LEU A 18 7.78 27.94 -17.91
C LEU A 18 8.47 26.70 -18.49
N PHE A 19 9.79 26.73 -18.62
CA PHE A 19 10.58 25.59 -19.08
C PHE A 19 10.50 24.41 -18.11
N LEU A 20 10.64 24.66 -16.80
CA LEU A 20 10.45 23.63 -15.77
C LEU A 20 9.03 23.07 -15.80
N PHE A 21 8.02 23.92 -16.01
CA PHE A 21 6.63 23.50 -16.15
C PHE A 21 6.42 22.62 -17.40
N CYS A 22 7.00 23.01 -18.54
CA CYS A 22 6.98 22.21 -19.76
C CYS A 22 7.69 20.87 -19.57
N LEU A 23 8.82 20.81 -18.86
CA LEU A 23 9.49 19.54 -18.55
C LEU A 23 8.60 18.61 -17.73
N VAL A 24 7.87 19.15 -16.76
CA VAL A 24 6.88 18.38 -15.98
C VAL A 24 5.78 17.85 -16.91
N PHE A 25 5.20 18.72 -17.74
CA PHE A 25 4.15 18.33 -18.70
C PHE A 25 4.61 17.31 -19.74
N PHE A 26 5.82 17.48 -20.29
CA PHE A 26 6.40 16.52 -21.24
C PHE A 26 6.71 15.18 -20.57
N SER A 27 7.13 15.19 -19.30
CA SER A 27 7.27 13.95 -18.53
C SER A 27 5.93 13.23 -18.33
N GLU A 28 4.84 13.98 -18.11
CA GLU A 28 3.47 13.47 -18.03
C GLU A 28 2.94 12.96 -19.37
N PHE A 29 3.31 13.60 -20.48
CA PHE A 29 2.95 13.16 -21.83
C PHE A 29 3.71 11.89 -22.24
N ILE A 30 5.01 11.82 -21.95
CA ILE A 30 5.81 10.61 -22.12
C ILE A 30 5.26 9.50 -21.21
N TYR A 31 4.77 9.83 -20.03
CA TYR A 31 4.09 8.91 -19.10
C TYR A 31 2.81 8.29 -19.69
N LEU A 32 1.93 9.09 -20.30
CA LEU A 32 0.75 8.57 -21.00
C LEU A 32 1.13 7.64 -22.15
N TYR A 33 2.27 7.90 -22.81
CA TYR A 33 2.75 7.11 -23.94
C TYR A 33 3.50 5.83 -23.54
N THR A 34 4.19 5.83 -22.38
CA THR A 34 5.11 4.74 -21.98
C THR A 34 4.56 3.81 -20.90
N LYS A 35 3.39 4.09 -20.31
CA LYS A 35 2.76 3.27 -19.24
C LYS A 35 3.67 2.92 -18.06
N LYS A 36 4.68 3.75 -17.76
CA LYS A 36 5.57 3.56 -16.60
C LYS A 36 5.48 4.77 -15.65
N PRO A 37 4.57 4.75 -14.65
CA PRO A 37 4.51 5.74 -13.60
C PRO A 37 5.48 5.38 -12.49
N GLU A 38 6.55 6.13 -12.39
CA GLU A 38 7.17 6.47 -11.12
C GLU A 38 7.53 7.96 -11.32
N ILE A 39 7.00 8.93 -10.57
CA ILE A 39 7.71 9.41 -9.38
C ILE A 39 6.89 10.46 -8.57
N LEU A 40 5.71 10.97 -9.00
CA LEU A 40 5.07 12.14 -8.34
C LEU A 40 3.61 12.03 -7.88
N LEU A 41 2.67 11.63 -8.75
CA LEU A 41 1.22 11.69 -8.47
C LEU A 41 0.80 11.05 -7.12
N PRO A 42 1.21 9.82 -6.81
CA PRO A 42 0.94 9.17 -5.52
C PRO A 42 1.76 9.66 -4.32
N LYS A 43 2.85 10.43 -4.52
CA LYS A 43 3.62 11.03 -3.40
C LYS A 43 2.88 12.19 -2.76
N ILE A 44 2.08 12.93 -3.53
CA ILE A 44 1.26 14.05 -3.02
C ILE A 44 0.28 13.57 -1.93
N PRO A 45 -0.54 12.52 -2.14
CA PRO A 45 -1.39 11.99 -1.09
C PRO A 45 -0.59 11.47 0.12
N LEU A 46 0.58 10.84 -0.06
CA LEU A 46 1.43 10.45 1.09
C LEU A 46 1.93 11.65 1.91
N LEU A 47 2.35 12.73 1.23
CA LEU A 47 2.74 13.98 1.91
C LEU A 47 1.57 14.59 2.67
N LYS A 48 0.37 14.60 2.09
CA LYS A 48 -0.86 15.03 2.78
C LYS A 48 -1.17 14.14 3.97
N SER A 49 -1.01 12.82 3.82
CA SER A 49 -1.19 11.84 4.89
C SER A 49 -0.27 12.15 6.07
N TRP A 50 1.02 12.40 5.80
CA TRP A 50 2.00 12.79 6.80
C TRP A 50 1.65 14.12 7.49
N PHE A 51 1.25 15.13 6.71
CA PHE A 51 0.82 16.42 7.23
C PHE A 51 -0.39 16.29 8.17
N TYR A 52 -1.41 15.54 7.76
CA TYR A 52 -2.59 15.32 8.60
C TYR A 52 -2.28 14.51 9.86
N LEU A 53 -1.40 13.52 9.77
CA LEU A 53 -0.96 12.74 10.93
C LEU A 53 -0.25 13.62 11.96
N THR A 54 0.67 14.46 11.51
CA THR A 54 1.45 15.37 12.38
C THR A 54 0.62 16.50 12.98
N THR A 55 -0.51 16.85 12.34
CA THR A 55 -1.49 17.80 12.88
C THR A 55 -2.58 17.13 13.74
N GLY A 56 -2.45 15.83 14.02
CA GLY A 56 -3.34 15.08 14.91
C GLY A 56 -4.64 14.60 14.27
N ASN A 57 -4.79 14.69 12.93
CA ASN A 57 -5.97 14.24 12.21
C ASN A 57 -5.70 12.88 11.55
N LEU A 58 -5.89 11.79 12.30
CA LEU A 58 -5.66 10.43 11.83
C LEU A 58 -6.60 10.04 10.69
N ASP A 59 -7.88 10.39 10.77
CA ASP A 59 -8.87 10.01 9.74
C ASP A 59 -8.49 10.59 8.37
N LYS A 60 -8.13 11.88 8.31
CA LYS A 60 -7.63 12.48 7.06
C LYS A 60 -6.26 11.92 6.66
N SER A 61 -5.44 11.51 7.62
CA SER A 61 -4.17 10.85 7.29
C SER A 61 -4.43 9.54 6.54
N ILE A 62 -5.34 8.71 7.02
CA ILE A 62 -5.72 7.44 6.41
C ILE A 62 -6.43 7.67 5.07
N GLU A 63 -7.38 8.60 5.00
CA GLU A 63 -8.04 8.96 3.73
C GLU A 63 -7.03 9.33 2.62
N ASN A 64 -5.94 10.03 2.98
CA ASN A 64 -4.90 10.35 2.01
C ASN A 64 -3.93 9.19 1.77
N LEU A 65 -3.73 8.28 2.73
CA LEU A 65 -3.00 7.03 2.51
C LEU A 65 -3.77 6.14 1.52
N ASP A 66 -5.08 6.01 1.66
CA ASP A 66 -5.98 5.24 0.77
C ASP A 66 -5.92 5.79 -0.66
N LYS A 67 -5.94 7.12 -0.81
CA LYS A 67 -5.74 7.77 -2.13
C LYS A 67 -4.40 7.39 -2.77
N SER A 68 -3.35 7.26 -1.98
CA SER A 68 -2.05 6.78 -2.49
C SER A 68 -2.12 5.31 -2.86
N ALA A 69 -2.73 4.49 -2.01
CA ALA A 69 -2.89 3.05 -2.22
C ALA A 69 -3.67 2.73 -3.50
N ASN A 70 -4.80 3.41 -3.72
CA ASN A 70 -5.63 3.28 -4.91
C ASN A 70 -4.84 3.48 -6.20
N PHE A 71 -3.94 4.46 -6.24
CA PHE A 71 -3.11 4.69 -7.41
C PHE A 71 -2.22 3.48 -7.76
N PHE A 72 -1.64 2.80 -6.76
CA PHE A 72 -0.88 1.56 -7.01
C PHE A 72 -1.76 0.42 -7.43
N ILE A 73 -2.93 0.30 -6.80
CA ILE A 73 -3.83 -0.81 -7.06
C ILE A 73 -4.35 -0.72 -8.48
N GLU A 74 -4.79 0.45 -8.94
CA GLU A 74 -5.16 0.70 -10.34
C GLU A 74 -4.01 0.40 -11.31
N LYS A 75 -2.78 0.78 -10.95
CA LYS A 75 -1.58 0.42 -11.73
C LYS A 75 -1.40 -1.09 -11.78
N ASN A 76 -1.43 -1.78 -10.64
CA ASN A 76 -1.23 -3.21 -10.53
C ASN A 76 -2.32 -3.99 -11.26
N GLN A 77 -3.57 -3.54 -11.23
CA GLN A 77 -4.68 -4.11 -12.00
C GLN A 77 -4.38 -4.16 -13.51
N THR A 78 -3.65 -3.19 -14.04
CA THR A 78 -3.26 -3.18 -15.46
C THR A 78 -2.34 -4.35 -15.80
N PHE A 79 -1.51 -4.80 -14.86
CA PHE A 79 -0.57 -5.91 -15.03
C PHE A 79 -1.14 -7.25 -14.53
N TYR A 80 -2.05 -7.20 -13.56
CA TYR A 80 -2.61 -8.32 -12.83
C TYR A 80 -4.14 -8.14 -12.67
N PRO A 81 -4.92 -8.26 -13.75
CA PRO A 81 -6.35 -7.93 -13.74
C PRO A 81 -7.22 -8.93 -12.95
N GLU A 82 -6.69 -10.09 -12.59
CA GLU A 82 -7.41 -11.16 -11.90
C GLU A 82 -7.25 -11.12 -10.37
N VAL A 83 -6.67 -10.05 -9.80
CA VAL A 83 -6.60 -9.86 -8.35
C VAL A 83 -8.02 -9.93 -7.77
N ILE A 84 -8.24 -10.77 -6.76
CA ILE A 84 -9.56 -11.02 -6.15
C ILE A 84 -10.09 -9.72 -5.53
N PHE A 85 -11.16 -9.11 -6.05
CA PHE A 85 -11.81 -7.92 -5.50
C PHE A 85 -13.02 -8.31 -4.64
N ASP A 86 -12.85 -8.33 -3.32
CA ASP A 86 -14.00 -8.52 -2.41
C ASP A 86 -14.51 -7.18 -1.85
N SER A 87 -13.74 -6.09 -1.98
CA SER A 87 -14.14 -4.74 -1.55
C SER A 87 -13.29 -3.63 -2.17
N ASP A 88 -13.82 -2.39 -2.11
CA ASP A 88 -13.00 -1.18 -2.26
C ASP A 88 -11.86 -1.19 -1.23
N VAL A 89 -10.76 -0.48 -1.53
CA VAL A 89 -9.67 -0.24 -0.55
C VAL A 89 -10.26 0.32 0.73
N SER A 90 -9.82 -0.24 1.87
CA SER A 90 -10.30 0.10 3.21
C SER A 90 -10.57 1.60 3.37
N SER A 91 -11.77 1.97 3.83
CA SER A 91 -12.26 3.36 3.89
C SER A 91 -12.10 4.06 5.24
N GLY A 92 -11.15 3.61 6.08
CA GLY A 92 -10.76 4.30 7.32
C GLY A 92 -10.95 3.49 8.60
N LEU A 93 -11.03 4.18 9.75
CA LEU A 93 -11.13 3.59 11.09
C LEU A 93 -12.41 4.01 11.83
N ALA A 94 -13.52 4.16 11.10
CA ALA A 94 -14.81 4.51 11.68
C ALA A 94 -15.26 3.42 12.68
N GLY A 95 -15.65 3.80 13.90
CA GLY A 95 -16.09 2.83 14.91
C GLY A 95 -14.98 1.99 15.56
N VAL A 96 -13.71 2.20 15.19
CA VAL A 96 -12.56 1.56 15.81
C VAL A 96 -12.22 2.25 17.15
N ASN A 97 -11.77 1.45 18.13
CA ASN A 97 -11.40 1.93 19.47
C ASN A 97 -10.14 2.83 19.47
N ASP A 98 -9.98 3.63 20.53
CA ASP A 98 -8.88 4.60 20.62
C ASP A 98 -7.50 3.94 20.73
N THR A 99 -7.41 2.76 21.34
CA THR A 99 -6.17 1.98 21.45
C THR A 99 -5.62 1.64 20.06
N MET A 100 -6.45 1.02 19.22
CA MET A 100 -6.11 0.68 17.84
C MET A 100 -5.80 1.93 17.01
N LYS A 101 -6.57 3.01 17.16
CA LYS A 101 -6.26 4.29 16.49
C LYS A 101 -4.88 4.82 16.88
N SER A 102 -4.51 4.75 18.16
CA SER A 102 -3.20 5.17 18.65
C SER A 102 -2.07 4.28 18.09
N GLU A 103 -2.27 2.96 18.04
CA GLU A 103 -1.31 2.01 17.47
C GLU A 103 -1.10 2.26 15.97
N VAL A 104 -2.18 2.44 15.21
CA VAL A 104 -2.10 2.82 13.79
C VAL A 104 -1.40 4.17 13.62
N ALA A 105 -1.73 5.18 14.42
CA ALA A 105 -1.05 6.48 14.34
C ALA A 105 0.46 6.36 14.60
N ASN A 106 0.88 5.54 15.55
CA ASN A 106 2.29 5.28 15.85
C ASN A 106 2.99 4.50 14.74
N LEU A 107 2.31 3.52 14.15
CA LEU A 107 2.78 2.81 12.95
C LEU A 107 3.04 3.79 11.80
N LEU A 108 2.04 4.60 11.45
CA LEU A 108 2.15 5.57 10.35
C LEU A 108 3.27 6.58 10.59
N LYS A 109 3.48 7.00 11.85
CA LYS A 109 4.60 7.88 12.21
C LYS A 109 5.96 7.30 11.85
N GLY A 110 6.14 5.98 12.02
CA GLY A 110 7.39 5.29 11.71
C GLY A 110 7.61 5.06 10.22
N PHE A 111 6.55 4.80 9.45
CA PHE A 111 6.67 4.36 8.06
C PHE A 111 6.46 5.45 7.01
N LEU A 112 5.56 6.42 7.24
CA LEU A 112 5.23 7.45 6.23
C LEU A 112 6.45 8.27 5.76
N PRO A 113 7.40 8.68 6.62
CA PRO A 113 8.61 9.37 6.15
C PRO A 113 9.41 8.53 5.15
N GLN A 114 9.51 7.22 5.38
CA GLN A 114 10.22 6.30 4.49
C GLN A 114 9.45 6.08 3.19
N ALA A 115 8.14 5.91 3.27
CA ALA A 115 7.24 5.77 2.12
C ALA A 115 7.29 6.99 1.17
N ILE A 116 7.54 8.19 1.70
CA ILE A 116 7.67 9.41 0.89
C ILE A 116 9.03 9.45 0.16
N LEU A 117 10.08 8.91 0.76
CA LEU A 117 11.48 9.03 0.31
C LEU A 117 11.90 7.93 -0.67
N VAL A 118 11.45 6.68 -0.48
CA VAL A 118 11.91 5.48 -1.22
C VAL A 118 10.71 4.68 -1.74
N SER A 119 10.95 3.76 -2.70
CA SER A 119 9.98 2.86 -3.36
C SER A 119 8.71 2.60 -2.54
N TYR A 120 7.64 3.23 -2.98
CA TYR A 120 6.56 3.67 -2.12
C TYR A 120 5.38 2.68 -2.14
N SER A 121 5.29 1.81 -3.15
CA SER A 121 4.27 0.74 -3.20
C SER A 121 4.53 -0.37 -2.18
N SER A 122 5.77 -0.87 -2.06
CA SER A 122 6.12 -1.94 -1.09
C SER A 122 5.97 -1.45 0.36
N ILE A 123 6.40 -0.21 0.65
CA ILE A 123 6.24 0.37 1.98
C ILE A 123 4.76 0.59 2.31
N VAL A 124 3.97 1.12 1.38
CA VAL A 124 2.52 1.28 1.58
C VAL A 124 1.85 -0.09 1.77
N SER A 125 2.21 -1.10 0.98
CA SER A 125 1.78 -2.49 1.19
C SER A 125 2.07 -2.99 2.62
N ASN A 126 3.28 -2.73 3.12
CA ASN A 126 3.67 -3.14 4.47
C ASN A 126 2.95 -2.35 5.56
N ILE A 127 2.64 -1.07 5.34
CA ILE A 127 1.77 -0.29 6.23
C ILE A 127 0.41 -1.00 6.36
N TYR A 128 -0.23 -1.36 5.25
CA TYR A 128 -1.52 -2.05 5.26
C TYR A 128 -1.44 -3.42 5.93
N TYR A 129 -0.41 -4.20 5.65
CA TYR A 129 -0.19 -5.46 6.35
C TYR A 129 -0.07 -5.25 7.87
N MET A 130 0.71 -4.26 8.31
CA MET A 130 0.84 -3.96 9.73
C MET A 130 -0.45 -3.41 10.36
N MET A 131 -1.26 -2.66 9.61
CA MET A 131 -2.60 -2.23 10.06
C MET A 131 -3.53 -3.43 10.21
N GLY A 132 -3.47 -4.41 9.31
CA GLY A 132 -4.22 -5.66 9.43
C GLY A 132 -3.84 -6.47 10.66
N MET A 133 -2.55 -6.49 11.00
CA MET A 133 -2.04 -7.09 12.23
C MET A 133 -2.59 -6.40 13.48
N ILE A 134 -2.51 -5.07 13.53
CA ILE A 134 -3.06 -4.28 14.64
C ILE A 134 -4.57 -4.54 14.76
N ALA A 135 -5.31 -4.56 13.65
CA ALA A 135 -6.73 -4.83 13.64
C ALA A 135 -7.06 -6.22 14.21
N TYR A 136 -6.33 -7.24 13.78
CA TYR A 136 -6.48 -8.61 14.26
C TYR A 136 -6.20 -8.72 15.77
N GLU A 137 -5.11 -8.11 16.25
CA GLU A 137 -4.75 -8.09 17.67
C GLU A 137 -5.80 -7.38 18.54
N ASN A 138 -6.52 -6.41 17.97
CA ASN A 138 -7.63 -5.71 18.61
C ASN A 138 -8.99 -6.42 18.44
N GLY A 139 -9.03 -7.60 17.82
CA GLY A 139 -10.27 -8.37 17.57
C GLY A 139 -11.14 -7.83 16.44
N SER A 140 -10.67 -6.82 15.71
CA SER A 140 -11.35 -6.19 14.58
C SER A 140 -11.14 -6.99 13.29
N ASN A 141 -11.68 -8.22 13.24
CA ASN A 141 -11.41 -9.19 12.19
C ASN A 141 -11.79 -8.72 10.77
N ASP A 142 -12.86 -7.93 10.63
CA ASP A 142 -13.27 -7.37 9.33
C ASP A 142 -12.22 -6.38 8.81
N TYR A 143 -11.77 -5.45 9.66
CA TYR A 143 -10.67 -4.53 9.32
C TYR A 143 -9.37 -5.27 9.02
N ALA A 144 -9.06 -6.33 9.78
CA ALA A 144 -7.86 -7.14 9.53
C ALA A 144 -7.85 -7.73 8.12
N LYS A 145 -8.99 -8.30 7.72
CA LYS A 145 -9.20 -8.85 6.37
C LYS A 145 -9.06 -7.76 5.30
N ASP A 146 -9.74 -6.64 5.45
CA ASP A 146 -9.71 -5.55 4.46
C ASP A 146 -8.28 -4.97 4.29
N PHE A 147 -7.55 -4.81 5.39
CA PHE A 147 -6.16 -4.34 5.35
C PHE A 147 -5.20 -5.36 4.75
N PHE A 148 -5.32 -6.65 5.06
CA PHE A 148 -4.51 -7.71 4.41
C PHE A 148 -4.81 -7.83 2.92
N GLN A 149 -6.08 -7.74 2.52
CA GLN A 149 -6.46 -7.69 1.11
C GLN A 149 -5.81 -6.50 0.40
N THR A 150 -5.90 -5.32 1.00
CA THR A 150 -5.26 -4.11 0.44
C THR A 150 -3.75 -4.30 0.29
N ALA A 151 -3.07 -4.90 1.27
CA ALA A 151 -1.65 -5.23 1.17
C ALA A 151 -1.36 -6.16 -0.03
N VAL A 152 -2.13 -7.22 -0.20
CA VAL A 152 -2.02 -8.12 -1.38
C VAL A 152 -2.23 -7.34 -2.69
N TYR A 153 -3.17 -6.40 -2.74
CA TYR A 153 -3.43 -5.61 -3.95
C TYR A 153 -2.28 -4.66 -4.29
N LEU A 154 -1.60 -4.15 -3.27
CA LEU A 154 -0.46 -3.25 -3.40
C LEU A 154 0.82 -3.97 -3.82
N ASN A 155 0.98 -5.23 -3.40
CA ASN A 155 2.12 -6.05 -3.77
C ASN A 155 1.68 -7.49 -4.11
N PRO A 156 1.03 -7.69 -5.28
CA PRO A 156 0.46 -8.98 -5.65
C PRO A 156 1.52 -10.06 -5.92
N THR A 157 2.78 -9.68 -6.10
CA THR A 157 3.89 -10.62 -6.34
C THR A 157 4.62 -11.08 -5.08
N LEU A 158 4.21 -10.61 -3.88
CA LEU A 158 4.80 -11.03 -2.61
C LEU A 158 3.99 -12.16 -1.98
N SER A 159 4.48 -13.41 -2.04
CA SER A 159 3.73 -14.59 -1.56
C SER A 159 3.40 -14.52 -0.09
N LEU A 160 4.27 -13.91 0.72
CA LEU A 160 4.07 -13.77 2.16
C LEU A 160 2.70 -13.14 2.48
N LEU A 161 2.27 -12.15 1.68
CA LEU A 161 0.99 -11.47 1.87
C LEU A 161 -0.21 -12.36 1.51
N HIS A 162 -0.10 -13.14 0.42
CA HIS A 162 -1.12 -14.12 0.05
C HIS A 162 -1.27 -15.22 1.10
N VAL A 163 -0.14 -15.70 1.63
CA VAL A 163 -0.11 -16.71 2.68
C VAL A 163 -0.75 -16.18 3.97
N GLU A 164 -0.45 -14.96 4.37
CA GLU A 164 -1.06 -14.35 5.55
C GLU A 164 -2.57 -14.12 5.39
N LEU A 165 -3.01 -13.68 4.21
CA LEU A 165 -4.44 -13.52 3.92
C LEU A 165 -5.17 -14.87 3.89
N ALA A 166 -4.58 -15.88 3.24
CA ALA A 166 -5.15 -17.22 3.23
C ALA A 166 -5.20 -17.84 4.63
N ASN A 167 -4.14 -17.67 5.42
CA ASN A 167 -4.11 -18.12 6.81
C ASN A 167 -5.19 -17.41 7.65
N LEU A 168 -5.41 -16.10 7.46
CA LEU A 168 -6.52 -15.39 8.11
C LEU A 168 -7.87 -16.03 7.75
N TYR A 169 -8.10 -16.32 6.46
CA TYR A 169 -9.34 -16.98 6.03
C TYR A 169 -9.49 -18.39 6.61
N LEU A 170 -8.42 -19.18 6.69
CA LEU A 170 -8.43 -20.48 7.36
C LEU A 170 -8.79 -20.35 8.85
N ASN A 171 -8.23 -19.36 9.56
CA ASN A 171 -8.57 -19.07 10.96
C ASN A 171 -10.04 -18.66 11.14
N GLN A 172 -10.67 -18.10 10.11
CA GLN A 172 -12.09 -17.74 10.08
C GLN A 172 -13.00 -18.89 9.60
N GLY A 173 -12.43 -20.05 9.26
CA GLY A 173 -13.18 -21.18 8.68
C GLY A 173 -13.60 -20.98 7.22
N LEU A 174 -13.12 -19.92 6.56
CA LEU A 174 -13.44 -19.56 5.18
C LEU A 174 -12.47 -20.26 4.20
N VAL A 175 -12.49 -21.60 4.22
CA VAL A 175 -11.53 -22.44 3.47
C VAL A 175 -11.57 -22.16 1.96
N ASP A 176 -12.76 -21.97 1.38
CA ASP A 176 -12.92 -21.68 -0.05
C ASP A 176 -12.22 -20.37 -0.46
N LYS A 177 -12.34 -19.33 0.37
CA LYS A 177 -11.66 -18.04 0.13
C LYS A 177 -10.15 -18.15 0.29
N ALA A 178 -9.70 -18.91 1.29
CA ALA A 178 -8.27 -19.19 1.45
C ALA A 178 -7.71 -19.89 0.20
N ASP A 179 -8.46 -20.86 -0.36
CA ASP A 179 -8.05 -21.62 -1.54
C ASP A 179 -8.00 -20.73 -2.77
N GLU A 180 -8.97 -19.82 -2.93
CA GLU A 180 -8.98 -18.82 -4.01
C GLU A 180 -7.72 -17.94 -3.99
N VAL A 181 -7.37 -17.38 -2.83
CA VAL A 181 -6.17 -16.54 -2.64
C VAL A 181 -4.90 -17.30 -3.00
N ILE A 182 -4.76 -18.54 -2.52
CA ILE A 182 -3.58 -19.35 -2.79
C ILE A 182 -3.51 -19.79 -4.25
N ASN A 183 -4.64 -20.16 -4.86
CA ASN A 183 -4.73 -20.47 -6.28
C ASN A 183 -4.29 -19.30 -7.14
N TYR A 184 -4.68 -18.08 -6.77
CA TYR A 184 -4.25 -16.88 -7.44
C TYR A 184 -2.74 -16.66 -7.31
N CYS A 185 -2.20 -16.73 -6.09
CA CYS A 185 -0.76 -16.62 -5.85
C CYS A 185 0.08 -17.61 -6.69
N MET A 186 -0.43 -18.81 -6.93
CA MET A 186 0.26 -19.83 -7.73
C MET A 186 0.30 -19.53 -9.23
N ARG A 187 -0.48 -18.56 -9.75
CA ARG A 187 -0.47 -18.16 -11.16
C ARG A 187 0.74 -17.30 -11.53
N PHE A 188 1.40 -16.67 -10.57
CA PHE A 188 2.58 -15.86 -10.83
C PHE A 188 3.83 -16.70 -11.11
N GLN A 189 4.70 -16.22 -12.01
CA GLN A 189 5.99 -16.88 -12.27
C GLN A 189 6.86 -16.95 -10.99
N SER A 190 6.83 -15.89 -10.20
CA SER A 190 7.26 -15.82 -8.79
C SER A 190 6.19 -14.97 -8.09
N PRO A 191 5.49 -15.47 -7.05
CA PRO A 191 6.04 -16.34 -5.99
C PRO A 191 5.32 -17.70 -5.82
N SER A 192 5.01 -18.39 -6.93
CA SER A 192 4.14 -19.58 -6.92
C SER A 192 4.59 -20.76 -6.05
N GLN A 193 5.90 -20.95 -5.83
CA GLN A 193 6.42 -22.07 -5.02
C GLN A 193 6.02 -21.96 -3.55
N HIS A 194 6.24 -20.79 -2.94
CA HIS A 194 5.92 -20.60 -1.51
C HIS A 194 4.43 -20.82 -1.24
N CYS A 195 3.55 -20.38 -2.15
CA CYS A 195 2.11 -20.59 -2.02
C CYS A 195 1.69 -22.06 -2.25
N ARG A 196 2.38 -22.81 -3.13
CA ARG A 196 2.17 -24.27 -3.27
C ARG A 196 2.51 -25.00 -1.97
N GLU A 197 3.68 -24.71 -1.41
CA GLU A 197 4.15 -25.31 -0.16
C GLU A 197 3.19 -25.00 1.00
N PHE A 198 2.71 -23.76 1.09
CA PHE A 198 1.71 -23.39 2.08
C PHE A 198 0.41 -24.19 1.89
N ARG A 199 -0.08 -24.36 0.65
CA ARG A 199 -1.31 -25.11 0.38
C ARG A 199 -1.21 -26.56 0.85
N GLU A 200 -0.14 -27.24 0.44
CA GLU A 200 0.08 -28.66 0.71
C GLU A 200 0.19 -28.93 2.21
N ALA A 201 0.83 -28.03 2.96
CA ALA A 201 1.00 -28.19 4.39
C ALA A 201 -0.23 -27.80 5.23
N ASN A 202 -1.11 -26.91 4.73
CA ASN A 202 -2.08 -26.22 5.59
C ASN A 202 -3.55 -26.34 5.19
N PHE A 203 -3.91 -27.00 4.09
CA PHE A 203 -5.33 -27.09 3.68
C PHE A 203 -5.99 -28.43 3.99
N TYR A 204 -5.25 -29.54 4.00
CA TYR A 204 -5.83 -30.89 4.13
C TYR A 204 -4.94 -31.85 4.95
N PRO A 205 -5.14 -32.00 6.28
CA PRO A 205 -6.07 -31.24 7.11
C PRO A 205 -5.61 -29.79 7.34
N PRO A 206 -6.53 -28.86 7.67
CA PRO A 206 -6.13 -27.48 7.93
C PRO A 206 -5.15 -27.36 9.10
N PHE A 207 -4.00 -26.73 8.86
CA PHE A 207 -3.08 -26.30 9.90
C PHE A 207 -3.11 -24.78 10.00
N LEU A 208 -3.48 -24.28 11.18
CA LEU A 208 -3.72 -22.86 11.41
C LEU A 208 -2.50 -22.23 12.05
N HIS A 209 -1.92 -21.24 11.37
CA HIS A 209 -0.93 -20.37 11.99
C HIS A 209 -1.65 -19.19 12.65
N LYS A 210 -1.07 -18.59 13.69
CA LYS A 210 -1.54 -17.28 14.16
C LYS A 210 -1.30 -16.25 13.03
N PRO A 211 -2.30 -15.46 12.60
CA PRO A 211 -2.07 -14.34 11.68
C PRO A 211 -0.91 -13.47 12.16
N GLY A 212 0.01 -13.13 11.25
CA GLY A 212 1.25 -12.43 11.55
C GLY A 212 2.47 -13.32 11.78
N PHE A 213 2.36 -14.63 11.55
CA PHE A 213 3.50 -15.53 11.70
C PHE A 213 4.66 -15.24 10.73
N LEU A 214 4.40 -14.49 9.64
CA LEU A 214 5.40 -14.02 8.67
C LEU A 214 5.73 -12.52 8.84
N LYS A 215 5.37 -11.90 9.97
CA LYS A 215 5.48 -10.45 10.15
C LYS A 215 6.89 -9.90 9.93
N ASP A 216 7.90 -10.61 10.42
CA ASP A 216 9.28 -10.20 10.27
C ASP A 216 9.78 -10.42 8.84
N ASP A 217 9.36 -11.50 8.17
CA ASP A 217 9.69 -11.76 6.76
C ASP A 217 9.09 -10.68 5.85
N VAL A 218 7.83 -10.29 6.07
CA VAL A 218 7.16 -9.21 5.32
C VAL A 218 7.90 -7.88 5.54
N ARG A 219 8.28 -7.59 6.79
CA ARG A 219 9.05 -6.38 7.12
C ARG A 219 10.44 -6.37 6.45
N ASN A 220 11.11 -7.51 6.35
CA ASN A 220 12.45 -7.58 5.76
C ASN A 220 12.44 -7.41 4.21
N ASN A 221 11.28 -7.56 3.58
CA ASN A 221 11.09 -7.35 2.13
C ASN A 221 10.80 -5.89 1.74
N LEU A 222 11.09 -4.91 2.62
CA LEU A 222 10.91 -3.46 2.33
C LEU A 222 11.81 -2.93 1.19
N PHE A 223 12.92 -3.60 0.88
CA PHE A 223 13.99 -3.08 0.01
C PHE A 223 14.29 -3.92 -1.23
N TYR A 224 13.50 -4.96 -1.49
CA TYR A 224 13.62 -5.83 -2.66
C TYR A 224 12.41 -5.63 -3.59
#